data_AF-A0AAU5WQG6-F1
#
_entry.id   AF-A0AAU5WQG6-F1
#
_cell.length_a   1.000
_cell.length_b   1.000
_cell.length_c   1.000
_cell.angle_alpha   90.00
_cell.angle_beta   90.00
_cell.angle_gamma   90.00
#
_symmetry.space_group_name_H-M   'P 1'
#
loop_
_entity.id
_entity.type
_entity.pdbx_description
1 polymer ?
#
loop_
_entity_poly.entity_id
_entity_poly.type
_entity_poly.pdbx_seq_one_letter_code
_entity_poly.pdbx_strand_id
1 'polypeptide(L)'
;MAITERDETQEERGQPQQTPVERPTEQQTYGDMLSDPQIRRWLWRAGAAIVIGLVLTVVFDIRIGITGAVLAIIVDVVRRARKSSSVPAWQKSSAAERRTEKQLRSLERNGYRVLHARAVPRDDEGVSDGRIDHLVIGPSGVYAIDSEKWDKRLPVRTMSHRKLFHGPFNKKDRLDEARWEAEQASEIIGGQVGFEVPVQPSVAIYGPSIPWKVMRVRDVDVYAGNRARSYLRRRPKILTETDVQRIFQAAEEALPPKYPEE
;
A
#
# COMPACT_ATOMS: atom_id res chain seq x y z
N MET A 1 64.03 -50.23 -21.46
CA MET A 1 64.94 -49.07 -21.49
C MET A 1 64.15 -47.86 -21.06
N ALA A 2 64.53 -46.97 -20.16
CA ALA A 2 65.58 -46.86 -19.13
C ALA A 2 65.11 -45.64 -18.28
N ILE A 3 64.80 -45.80 -17.00
CA ILE A 3 65.55 -45.26 -15.83
C ILE A 3 66.42 -44.02 -16.11
N THR A 4 66.18 -42.91 -15.37
CA THR A 4 67.11 -42.42 -14.31
C THR A 4 66.87 -40.94 -13.86
N GLU A 5 66.81 -40.78 -12.52
CA GLU A 5 67.22 -39.67 -11.59
C GLU A 5 66.69 -38.22 -11.72
N ARG A 6 66.13 -37.61 -10.65
CA ARG A 6 66.76 -36.90 -9.47
C ARG A 6 67.67 -35.74 -9.92
N ASP A 7 67.65 -34.52 -9.37
CA ASP A 7 67.44 -34.08 -7.99
C ASP A 7 67.10 -32.56 -7.91
N GLU A 8 66.76 -32.16 -6.69
CA GLU A 8 66.48 -30.84 -6.07
C GLU A 8 67.40 -29.66 -6.51
N THR A 9 67.00 -28.36 -6.52
CA THR A 9 66.80 -27.47 -5.35
C THR A 9 66.52 -26.01 -5.79
N GLN A 10 65.79 -25.27 -4.93
CA GLN A 10 65.84 -23.82 -4.66
C GLN A 10 65.56 -22.78 -5.75
N GLU A 11 64.47 -22.02 -5.55
CA GLU A 11 64.56 -20.56 -5.38
C GLU A 11 63.35 -20.04 -4.59
N GLU A 12 63.59 -19.57 -3.36
CA GLU A 12 62.68 -18.71 -2.62
C GLU A 12 62.56 -17.36 -3.34
N ARG A 13 61.34 -16.96 -3.73
CA ARG A 13 60.98 -15.53 -3.90
C ARG A 13 59.60 -15.27 -3.31
N GLY A 14 59.59 -14.31 -2.39
CA GLY A 14 58.47 -13.98 -1.52
C GLY A 14 57.17 -13.65 -2.24
N GLN A 15 56.09 -14.20 -1.71
CA GLN A 15 54.73 -13.72 -1.95
C GLN A 15 54.53 -12.41 -1.17
N PRO A 16 54.03 -11.33 -1.80
CA PRO A 16 53.60 -10.16 -1.07
C PRO A 16 52.37 -10.51 -0.23
N GLN A 17 52.49 -10.34 1.09
CA GLN A 17 51.37 -10.34 2.02
C GLN A 17 50.35 -9.28 1.58
N GLN A 18 49.17 -9.72 1.17
CA GLN A 18 48.02 -8.85 0.98
C GLN A 18 47.44 -8.53 2.37
N THR A 19 47.70 -7.33 2.86
CA THR A 19 47.02 -6.75 4.01
C THR A 19 45.52 -6.65 3.69
N PRO A 20 44.61 -7.14 4.55
CA PRO A 20 43.19 -6.86 4.41
C PRO A 20 42.97 -5.35 4.53
N VAL A 21 42.45 -4.73 3.49
CA VAL A 21 41.96 -3.34 3.54
C VAL A 21 40.74 -3.34 4.47
N GLU A 22 40.94 -2.90 5.71
CA GLU A 22 39.86 -2.53 6.63
C GLU A 22 39.02 -1.44 5.96
N ARG A 23 37.78 -1.78 5.58
CA ARG A 23 36.76 -0.77 5.25
C ARG A 23 36.44 -0.04 6.55
N PRO A 24 36.42 1.31 6.57
CA PRO A 24 35.95 2.03 7.74
C PRO A 24 34.51 1.62 8.01
N THR A 25 34.27 1.01 9.17
CA THR A 25 32.93 0.79 9.69
C THR A 25 32.31 2.18 9.87
N GLU A 26 31.41 2.57 8.97
CA GLU A 26 30.53 3.71 9.18
C GLU A 26 29.80 3.48 10.50
N GLN A 27 30.28 4.15 11.54
CA GLN A 27 29.58 4.24 12.81
C GLN A 27 28.30 5.02 12.53
N GLN A 28 27.24 4.30 12.18
CA GLN A 28 25.89 4.83 12.16
C GLN A 28 25.62 5.45 13.53
N THR A 29 25.68 6.77 13.55
CA THR A 29 25.57 7.57 14.75
C THR A 29 24.12 7.46 15.23
N TYR A 30 23.91 7.14 16.51
CA TYR A 30 22.58 6.98 17.13
C TYR A 30 21.62 8.16 16.87
N GLY A 31 22.15 9.33 16.50
CA GLY A 31 21.39 10.50 16.07
C GLY A 31 20.61 10.33 14.76
N ASP A 32 21.11 9.53 13.81
CA ASP A 32 20.46 9.30 12.51
C ASP A 32 19.34 8.24 12.57
N MET A 33 19.31 7.41 13.61
CA MET A 33 18.15 6.55 13.88
C MET A 33 17.01 7.32 14.57
N LEU A 34 17.30 8.43 15.26
CA LEU A 34 16.27 9.20 15.97
C LEU A 34 15.53 10.21 15.07
N SER A 35 16.00 10.41 13.83
CA SER A 35 15.37 11.24 12.80
C SER A 35 14.37 10.47 11.93
N ASP A 36 14.24 9.15 12.08
CA ASP A 36 13.24 8.36 11.39
C ASP A 36 11.82 8.68 11.94
N PRO A 37 10.89 9.18 11.11
CA PRO A 37 9.53 9.49 11.52
C PRO A 37 8.77 8.28 12.09
N GLN A 38 9.18 7.05 11.74
CA GLN A 38 8.63 5.83 12.33
C GLN A 38 9.10 5.63 13.78
N ILE A 39 10.39 5.87 14.05
CA ILE A 39 10.97 5.75 15.39
C ILE A 39 10.39 6.83 16.31
N ARG A 40 10.15 8.05 15.81
CA ARG A 40 9.49 9.11 16.57
C ARG A 40 8.06 8.77 17.01
N ARG A 41 7.31 8.01 16.20
CA ARG A 41 5.96 7.53 16.56
C ARG A 41 6.01 6.40 17.58
N TRP A 42 6.99 5.50 17.47
CA TRP A 42 7.26 4.48 18.48
C TRP A 42 7.66 5.13 19.81
N LEU A 43 8.50 6.15 19.79
CA LEU A 43 8.92 6.91 20.97
C LEU A 43 7.76 7.65 21.64
N TRP A 44 6.88 8.30 20.87
CA TRP A 44 5.69 8.96 21.43
C TRP A 44 4.69 7.97 22.04
N ARG A 45 4.50 6.80 21.42
CA ARG A 45 3.59 5.75 21.92
C ARG A 45 4.15 5.05 23.15
N ALA A 46 5.45 4.74 23.15
CA ALA A 46 6.16 4.25 24.31
C ALA A 46 6.11 5.29 25.44
N GLY A 47 6.31 6.57 25.14
CA GLY A 47 6.17 7.68 26.08
C GLY A 47 4.77 7.78 26.67
N ALA A 48 3.72 7.71 25.86
CA ALA A 48 2.33 7.71 26.33
C ALA A 48 2.01 6.51 27.23
N ALA A 49 2.50 5.32 26.88
CA ALA A 49 2.35 4.12 27.69
C ALA A 49 3.09 4.22 29.03
N ILE A 50 4.30 4.82 29.04
CA ILE A 50 5.07 5.09 30.25
C ILE A 50 4.33 6.10 31.13
N VAL A 51 3.79 7.19 30.57
CA VAL A 51 3.04 8.20 31.34
C VAL A 51 1.77 7.61 31.95
N ILE A 52 0.99 6.83 31.20
CA ILE A 52 -0.20 6.15 31.73
C ILE A 52 0.18 5.15 32.82
N GLY A 53 1.26 4.39 32.61
CA GLY A 53 1.81 3.49 33.61
C GLY A 53 2.15 4.24 34.88
N LEU A 54 2.95 5.31 34.79
CA LEU A 54 3.45 6.10 35.91
C LEU A 54 2.32 6.80 36.70
N VAL A 55 1.30 7.32 36.01
CA VAL A 55 0.09 7.87 36.64
C VAL A 55 -0.66 6.79 37.44
N LEU A 56 -0.82 5.58 36.88
CA LEU A 56 -1.47 4.47 37.59
C LEU A 56 -0.63 3.94 38.76
N THR A 57 0.70 3.96 38.66
CA THR A 57 1.63 3.60 39.75
C THR A 57 1.51 4.56 40.93
N VAL A 58 1.41 5.87 40.65
CA VAL A 58 1.33 6.93 41.68
C VAL A 58 -0.03 6.95 42.38
N VAL A 59 -1.11 6.65 41.66
CA VAL A 59 -2.48 6.74 42.20
C VAL A 59 -2.92 5.48 42.94
N PHE A 60 -2.43 4.30 42.56
CA PHE A 60 -2.95 3.04 43.07
C PHE A 60 -1.89 2.18 43.77
N ASP A 61 -0.99 1.52 43.03
CA ASP A 61 0.13 0.70 43.52
C ASP A 61 0.99 0.26 42.32
N ILE A 62 2.28 -0.10 42.53
CA ILE A 62 3.19 -0.51 41.46
C ILE A 62 2.70 -1.73 40.67
N ARG A 63 1.97 -2.63 41.34
CA ARG A 63 1.40 -3.82 40.71
C ARG A 63 0.26 -3.47 39.74
N ILE A 64 -0.49 -2.40 40.02
CA ILE A 64 -1.62 -1.96 39.19
C ILE A 64 -1.12 -1.19 37.96
N GLY A 65 -0.06 -0.38 38.11
CA GLY A 65 0.60 0.31 36.99
C GLY A 65 1.18 -0.65 35.95
N ILE A 66 1.89 -1.70 36.39
CA ILE A 66 2.44 -2.73 35.49
C ILE A 66 1.31 -3.48 34.75
N THR A 67 0.24 -3.84 35.47
CA THR A 67 -0.91 -4.53 34.88
C THR A 67 -1.61 -3.67 33.82
N GLY A 68 -1.77 -2.37 34.08
CA GLY A 68 -2.32 -1.41 33.12
C GLY A 68 -1.48 -1.25 31.86
N ALA A 69 -0.15 -1.19 32.00
CA ALA A 69 0.77 -1.10 30.86
C ALA A 69 0.73 -2.36 29.98
N VAL A 70 0.72 -3.55 30.59
CA VAL A 70 0.59 -4.82 29.87
C VAL A 70 -0.75 -4.91 29.14
N LEU A 71 -1.85 -4.49 29.77
CA LEU A 71 -3.16 -4.43 29.13
C LEU A 71 -3.18 -3.46 27.94
N ALA A 72 -2.57 -2.29 28.07
CA ALA A 72 -2.47 -1.32 26.97
C ALA A 72 -1.71 -1.89 25.78
N ILE A 73 -0.57 -2.59 26.02
CA ILE A 73 0.20 -3.28 24.97
C ILE A 73 -0.64 -4.38 24.33
N ILE A 74 -1.32 -5.22 25.11
CA ILE A 74 -2.18 -6.28 24.58
C ILE A 74 -3.31 -5.68 23.73
N VAL A 75 -3.96 -4.61 24.19
CA VAL A 75 -5.02 -3.93 23.44
C VAL A 75 -4.47 -3.34 22.14
N ASP A 76 -3.30 -2.74 22.16
CA ASP A 76 -2.65 -2.18 20.96
C ASP A 76 -2.26 -3.28 19.96
N VAL A 77 -1.64 -4.36 20.44
CA VAL A 77 -1.27 -5.54 19.65
C VAL A 77 -2.51 -6.20 19.06
N VAL A 78 -3.58 -6.39 19.84
CA VAL A 78 -4.83 -6.99 19.35
C VAL A 78 -5.56 -6.07 18.37
N ARG A 79 -5.54 -4.75 18.58
CA ARG A 79 -6.07 -3.79 17.61
C ARG A 79 -5.28 -3.83 16.31
N ARG A 80 -3.96 -3.90 16.38
CA ARG A 80 -3.07 -4.00 15.23
C ARG A 80 -3.26 -5.34 14.51
N ALA A 81 -3.32 -6.45 15.23
CA ALA A 81 -3.58 -7.79 14.69
C ALA A 81 -4.96 -7.89 14.03
N ARG A 82 -5.99 -7.25 14.59
CA ARG A 82 -7.33 -7.16 13.96
C ARG A 82 -7.36 -6.28 12.72
N LYS A 83 -6.48 -5.28 12.62
CA LYS A 83 -6.30 -4.46 11.42
C LYS A 83 -5.41 -5.16 10.37
N SER A 84 -4.45 -5.98 10.79
CA SER A 84 -3.58 -6.77 9.94
C SER A 84 -4.11 -8.20 9.75
N SER A 85 -5.31 -8.36 9.20
CA SER A 85 -5.73 -9.65 8.66
C SER A 85 -5.16 -9.83 7.25
N SER A 86 -3.83 -9.93 7.13
CA SER A 86 -3.18 -10.35 5.88
C SER A 86 -2.55 -11.72 6.08
N VAL A 87 -3.31 -12.74 5.68
CA VAL A 87 -2.74 -14.03 5.28
C VAL A 87 -1.67 -13.75 4.21
N PRO A 88 -0.49 -14.40 4.25
CA PRO A 88 0.60 -14.12 3.31
C PRO A 88 0.23 -14.62 1.90
N ALA A 89 -0.46 -13.77 1.13
CA ALA A 89 -0.79 -13.98 -0.28
C ALA A 89 0.18 -13.19 -1.18
N TRP A 90 1.46 -13.14 -0.80
CA TRP A 90 2.45 -12.13 -1.22
C TRP A 90 2.88 -12.14 -2.69
N GLN A 91 2.18 -12.84 -3.57
CA GLN A 91 2.52 -12.82 -5.00
C GLN A 91 1.34 -13.03 -5.94
N LYS A 92 0.12 -13.23 -5.43
CA LYS A 92 -1.00 -13.63 -6.29
C LYS A 92 -2.15 -12.63 -6.20
N SER A 93 -2.39 -11.90 -7.29
CA SER A 93 -3.53 -10.99 -7.41
C SER A 93 -4.81 -11.69 -6.94
N SER A 94 -5.61 -11.00 -6.15
CA SER A 94 -6.81 -11.59 -5.57
C SER A 94 -7.80 -12.00 -6.67
N ALA A 95 -8.73 -12.91 -6.36
CA ALA A 95 -9.76 -13.28 -7.33
C ALA A 95 -10.67 -12.09 -7.71
N ALA A 96 -10.75 -11.07 -6.85
CA ALA A 96 -11.45 -9.82 -7.14
C ALA A 96 -10.65 -8.96 -8.12
N GLU A 97 -9.37 -8.72 -7.84
CA GLU A 97 -8.44 -8.00 -8.73
C GLU A 97 -8.43 -8.58 -10.15
N ARG A 98 -8.21 -9.90 -10.29
CA ARG A 98 -8.23 -10.55 -11.63
C ARG A 98 -9.52 -10.34 -12.41
N ARG A 99 -10.66 -10.32 -11.71
CA ARG A 99 -11.98 -10.08 -12.35
C ARG A 99 -12.12 -8.64 -12.78
N THR A 100 -11.55 -7.70 -12.03
CA THR A 100 -11.51 -6.29 -12.40
C THR A 100 -10.54 -6.08 -13.56
N GLU A 101 -9.32 -6.62 -13.51
CA GLU A 101 -8.35 -6.61 -14.62
C GLU A 101 -8.97 -7.06 -15.93
N LYS A 102 -9.67 -8.20 -15.94
CA LYS A 102 -10.35 -8.72 -17.13
C LYS A 102 -11.38 -7.72 -17.69
N GLN A 103 -12.10 -7.02 -16.82
CA GLN A 103 -13.06 -6.00 -17.25
C GLN A 103 -12.36 -4.75 -17.79
N LEU A 104 -11.27 -4.33 -17.16
CA LEU A 104 -10.52 -3.14 -17.51
C LEU A 104 -9.75 -3.30 -18.82
N ARG A 105 -9.17 -4.48 -19.10
CA ARG A 105 -8.54 -4.78 -20.40
C ARG A 105 -9.47 -4.54 -21.59
N SER A 106 -10.77 -4.80 -21.41
CA SER A 106 -11.75 -4.54 -22.48
C SER A 106 -11.99 -3.04 -22.77
N LEU A 107 -11.56 -2.15 -21.87
CA LEU A 107 -11.67 -0.70 -22.04
C LEU A 107 -10.53 -0.11 -22.88
N GLU A 108 -9.41 -0.82 -23.03
CA GLU A 108 -8.25 -0.32 -23.78
C GLU A 108 -8.62 0.08 -25.22
N ARG A 109 -9.49 -0.71 -25.86
CA ARG A 109 -10.05 -0.43 -27.19
C ARG A 109 -10.95 0.82 -27.26
N ASN A 110 -11.32 1.40 -26.12
CA ASN A 110 -12.17 2.59 -26.02
C ASN A 110 -11.38 3.82 -25.57
N GLY A 111 -10.05 3.82 -25.75
CA GLY A 111 -9.16 4.93 -25.41
C GLY A 111 -8.78 5.00 -23.93
N TYR A 112 -9.01 3.92 -23.15
CA TYR A 112 -8.52 3.83 -21.79
C TYR A 112 -7.12 3.19 -21.78
N ARG A 113 -6.37 3.48 -20.72
CA ARG A 113 -5.10 2.86 -20.35
C ARG A 113 -5.17 2.48 -18.88
N VAL A 114 -4.54 1.38 -18.52
CA VAL A 114 -4.66 0.82 -17.17
C VAL A 114 -3.27 0.43 -16.69
N LEU A 115 -2.91 0.93 -15.52
CA LEU A 115 -1.69 0.58 -14.80
C LEU A 115 -2.10 -0.23 -13.57
N HIS A 116 -1.66 -1.48 -13.49
CA HIS A 116 -1.99 -2.38 -12.38
C HIS A 116 -0.92 -2.31 -11.28
N ALA A 117 -1.33 -2.55 -10.03
CA ALA A 117 -0.47 -2.67 -8.85
C ALA A 117 0.56 -1.53 -8.73
N ARG A 118 0.11 -0.28 -8.76
CA ARG A 118 0.99 0.89 -8.66
C ARG A 118 1.32 1.22 -7.22
N ALA A 119 2.59 1.41 -6.91
CA ALA A 119 3.03 1.79 -5.57
C ALA A 119 2.76 3.29 -5.32
N VAL A 120 2.27 3.59 -4.12
CA VAL A 120 2.12 4.96 -3.61
C VAL A 120 2.78 5.05 -2.23
N PRO A 121 3.17 6.26 -1.77
CA PRO A 121 3.68 6.47 -0.42
C PRO A 121 2.73 5.84 0.62
N ARG A 122 3.32 5.14 1.59
CA ARG A 122 2.55 4.60 2.71
C ARG A 122 2.05 5.76 3.55
N ASP A 123 0.83 5.64 4.05
CA ASP A 123 0.32 6.60 5.01
C ASP A 123 1.10 6.51 6.33
N ASP A 124 1.11 7.63 7.02
CA ASP A 124 1.81 7.78 8.28
C ASP A 124 1.26 6.89 9.42
N GLU A 125 -0.01 6.52 9.32
CA GLU A 125 -0.70 5.71 10.30
C GLU A 125 -0.56 4.19 10.03
N GLY A 126 -0.06 3.81 8.84
CA GLY A 126 0.10 2.43 8.38
C GLY A 126 -1.23 1.74 8.08
N VAL A 127 -2.24 2.49 7.66
CA VAL A 127 -3.57 2.02 7.24
C VAL A 127 -3.57 1.58 5.78
N SER A 128 -2.80 2.25 4.91
CA SER A 128 -2.63 1.87 3.50
C SER A 128 -1.45 0.93 3.34
N ASP A 129 -1.62 -0.10 2.52
CA ASP A 129 -0.53 -0.97 2.13
C ASP A 129 0.44 -0.30 1.12
N GLY A 130 0.11 0.92 0.67
CA GLY A 130 0.84 1.71 -0.31
C GLY A 130 0.66 1.22 -1.74
N ARG A 131 -0.51 0.68 -2.11
CA ARG A 131 -0.77 0.12 -3.44
C ARG A 131 -2.16 0.45 -3.97
N ILE A 132 -2.18 1.08 -5.13
CA ILE A 132 -3.37 1.15 -5.96
C ILE A 132 -3.48 -0.14 -6.77
N ASP A 133 -4.57 -0.89 -6.61
CA ASP A 133 -4.80 -2.12 -7.37
C ASP A 133 -4.82 -1.83 -8.87
N HIS A 134 -5.63 -0.85 -9.29
CA HIS A 134 -5.77 -0.46 -10.69
C HIS A 134 -5.92 1.05 -10.84
N LEU A 135 -4.94 1.69 -11.48
CA LEU A 135 -5.03 3.07 -11.92
C LEU A 135 -5.51 3.10 -13.38
N VAL A 136 -6.70 3.65 -13.61
CA VAL A 136 -7.34 3.71 -14.92
C VAL A 136 -7.36 5.15 -15.41
N ILE A 137 -6.79 5.37 -16.58
CA ILE A 137 -6.67 6.68 -17.22
C ILE A 137 -7.43 6.59 -18.54
N GLY A 138 -8.39 7.47 -18.78
CA GLY A 138 -9.14 7.43 -20.03
C GLY A 138 -9.96 8.68 -20.28
N PRO A 139 -10.81 8.67 -21.33
CA PRO A 139 -11.47 9.88 -21.79
C PRO A 139 -12.39 10.50 -20.72
N SER A 140 -12.88 9.72 -19.77
CA SER A 140 -13.73 10.20 -18.68
C SER A 140 -12.98 10.69 -17.44
N GLY A 141 -11.65 10.69 -17.44
CA GLY A 141 -10.81 11.09 -16.30
C GLY A 141 -9.88 9.97 -15.79
N VAL A 142 -9.34 10.17 -14.59
CA VAL A 142 -8.43 9.23 -13.91
C VAL A 142 -9.11 8.63 -12.68
N TYR A 143 -8.89 7.34 -12.44
CA TYR A 143 -9.57 6.58 -11.39
C TYR A 143 -8.59 5.63 -10.71
N ALA A 144 -8.55 5.65 -9.37
CA ALA A 144 -7.98 4.58 -8.57
C ALA A 144 -9.11 3.60 -8.23
N ILE A 145 -8.96 2.34 -8.63
CA ILE A 145 -9.98 1.30 -8.44
C ILE A 145 -9.42 0.17 -7.60
N ASP A 146 -9.98 0.05 -6.40
CA ASP A 146 -9.65 -1.00 -5.45
C ASP A 146 -10.66 -2.14 -5.52
N SER A 147 -10.17 -3.38 -5.55
CA SER A 147 -10.98 -4.57 -5.78
C SER A 147 -11.20 -5.38 -4.51
N GLU A 148 -12.42 -5.34 -4.00
CA GLU A 148 -12.76 -5.93 -2.70
C GLU A 148 -13.54 -7.23 -2.82
N LYS A 149 -13.11 -8.28 -2.12
CA LYS A 149 -13.87 -9.53 -2.00
C LYS A 149 -14.55 -9.61 -0.64
N TRP A 150 -15.88 -9.53 -0.62
CA TRP A 150 -16.69 -9.58 0.60
C TRP A 150 -17.52 -10.86 0.67
N ASP A 151 -17.89 -11.26 1.89
CA ASP A 151 -18.81 -12.37 2.10
C ASP A 151 -20.19 -12.03 1.50
N LYS A 152 -20.65 -12.88 0.58
CA LYS A 152 -21.95 -12.77 -0.10
C LYS A 152 -23.16 -12.90 0.82
N ARG A 153 -22.99 -13.52 1.99
CA ARG A 153 -24.06 -13.76 2.97
C ARG A 153 -24.41 -12.50 3.77
N LEU A 154 -23.53 -11.51 3.80
CA LEU A 154 -23.72 -10.29 4.58
C LEU A 154 -24.17 -9.14 3.66
N PRO A 155 -25.21 -8.38 4.05
CA PRO A 155 -25.72 -7.29 3.23
C PRO A 155 -24.77 -6.10 3.21
N VAL A 156 -24.76 -5.38 2.09
CA VAL A 156 -24.10 -4.07 1.98
C VAL A 156 -25.13 -2.98 2.22
N ARG A 157 -24.85 -2.10 3.18
CA ARG A 157 -25.75 -1.00 3.55
C ARG A 157 -24.97 0.30 3.63
N THR A 158 -25.61 1.40 3.24
CA THR A 158 -25.04 2.74 3.36
C THR A 158 -25.90 3.55 4.31
N MET A 159 -25.28 4.34 5.19
CA MET A 159 -25.99 5.28 6.06
C MET A 159 -25.55 6.70 5.74
N SER A 160 -26.53 7.55 5.41
CA SER A 160 -26.37 9.00 5.17
C SER A 160 -25.26 9.35 4.17
N HIS A 161 -24.94 8.47 3.22
CA HIS A 161 -23.81 8.60 2.28
C HIS A 161 -22.43 8.83 2.94
N ARG A 162 -22.32 8.57 4.25
CA ARG A 162 -21.09 8.78 5.03
C ARG A 162 -20.50 7.51 5.60
N LYS A 163 -21.31 6.46 5.72
CA LYS A 163 -20.88 5.16 6.26
C LYS A 163 -21.27 4.06 5.31
N LEU A 164 -20.34 3.13 5.10
CA LEU A 164 -20.54 1.90 4.35
C LEU A 164 -20.41 0.73 5.31
N PHE A 165 -21.41 -0.14 5.32
CA PHE A 165 -21.46 -1.31 6.17
C PHE A 165 -21.48 -2.58 5.33
N HIS A 166 -20.74 -3.58 5.79
CA HIS A 166 -20.83 -4.95 5.33
C HIS A 166 -21.26 -5.80 6.53
N GLY A 167 -22.51 -6.25 6.55
CA GLY A 167 -23.11 -6.84 7.76
C GLY A 167 -23.09 -5.86 8.94
N PRO A 168 -22.48 -6.22 10.09
CA PRO A 168 -22.29 -5.33 11.23
C PRO A 168 -21.03 -4.45 11.14
N PHE A 169 -20.15 -4.68 10.15
CA PHE A 169 -18.84 -4.06 10.09
C PHE A 169 -18.87 -2.74 9.32
N ASN A 170 -18.47 -1.65 9.97
CA ASN A 170 -18.24 -0.37 9.32
C ASN A 170 -16.94 -0.41 8.52
N LYS A 171 -16.98 -0.01 7.25
CA LYS A 171 -15.86 0.01 6.30
C LYS A 171 -15.26 1.40 6.11
N LYS A 172 -15.38 2.28 7.10
CA LYS A 172 -14.77 3.62 7.11
C LYS A 172 -13.29 3.56 6.76
N ASP A 173 -12.51 2.75 7.47
CA ASP A 173 -11.05 2.71 7.30
C ASP A 173 -10.67 2.33 5.86
N ARG A 174 -11.44 1.44 5.23
CA ARG A 174 -11.23 1.07 3.83
C ARG A 174 -11.55 2.18 2.83
N LEU A 175 -12.56 3.01 3.12
CA LEU A 175 -12.88 4.17 2.29
C LEU A 175 -11.83 5.28 2.46
N ASP A 176 -11.31 5.46 3.67
CA ASP A 176 -10.26 6.43 3.94
C ASP A 176 -8.95 6.02 3.27
N GLU A 177 -8.61 4.72 3.27
CA GLU A 177 -7.48 4.15 2.54
C GLU A 177 -7.58 4.41 1.03
N ALA A 178 -8.69 4.00 0.39
CA ALA A 178 -8.87 4.21 -1.05
C ALA A 178 -8.83 5.70 -1.45
N ARG A 179 -9.34 6.57 -0.57
CA ARG A 179 -9.28 8.02 -0.76
C ARG A 179 -7.84 8.53 -0.68
N TRP A 180 -7.11 8.13 0.37
CA TRP A 180 -5.71 8.52 0.58
C TRP A 180 -4.84 8.12 -0.61
N GLU A 181 -4.97 6.88 -1.09
CA GLU A 181 -4.20 6.39 -2.23
C GLU A 181 -4.49 7.16 -3.52
N ALA A 182 -5.76 7.49 -3.76
CA ALA A 182 -6.14 8.33 -4.90
C ALA A 182 -5.58 9.76 -4.77
N GLU A 183 -5.62 10.35 -3.58
CA GLU A 183 -5.04 11.68 -3.31
C GLU A 183 -3.52 11.66 -3.59
N GLN A 184 -2.81 10.64 -3.12
CA GLN A 184 -1.37 10.47 -3.40
C GLN A 184 -1.08 10.32 -4.90
N ALA A 185 -1.84 9.50 -5.63
CA ALA A 185 -1.69 9.42 -7.08
C ALA A 185 -1.99 10.75 -7.78
N SER A 186 -3.00 11.48 -7.32
CA SER A 186 -3.36 12.80 -7.85
C SER A 186 -2.21 13.79 -7.70
N GLU A 187 -1.59 13.85 -6.53
CA GLU A 187 -0.45 14.72 -6.24
C GLU A 187 0.77 14.35 -7.08
N ILE A 188 1.14 13.07 -7.12
CA ILE A 188 2.32 12.57 -7.84
C ILE A 188 2.19 12.79 -9.35
N ILE A 189 1.06 12.37 -9.93
CA ILE A 189 0.82 12.51 -11.36
C ILE A 189 0.71 13.99 -11.74
N GLY A 190 -0.01 14.79 -10.94
CA GLY A 190 -0.16 16.22 -11.18
C GLY A 190 1.17 16.96 -11.17
N GLY A 191 2.04 16.64 -10.21
CA GLY A 191 3.41 17.15 -10.15
C GLY A 191 4.24 16.81 -11.39
N GLN A 192 4.09 15.59 -11.93
CA GLN A 192 4.81 15.14 -13.12
C GLN A 192 4.31 15.80 -14.42
N VAL A 193 2.99 15.98 -14.58
CA VAL A 193 2.44 16.58 -15.81
C VAL A 193 2.43 18.12 -15.84
N GLY A 194 2.49 18.75 -14.66
CA GLY A 194 2.46 20.20 -14.48
C GLY A 194 1.06 20.83 -14.43
N PHE A 195 0.01 20.04 -14.20
CA PHE A 195 -1.38 20.50 -14.04
C PHE A 195 -2.15 19.56 -13.10
N GLU A 196 -3.27 20.01 -12.56
CA GLU A 196 -4.07 19.19 -11.63
C GLU A 196 -4.72 18.00 -12.35
N VAL A 197 -4.45 16.79 -11.86
CA VAL A 197 -5.03 15.54 -12.37
C VAL A 197 -5.86 14.88 -11.28
N PRO A 198 -7.17 15.21 -11.15
CA PRO A 198 -8.00 14.64 -10.10
C PRO A 198 -8.18 13.14 -10.32
N VAL A 199 -7.69 12.34 -9.37
CA VAL A 199 -7.87 10.89 -9.36
C VAL A 199 -9.10 10.56 -8.52
N GLN A 200 -10.14 10.00 -9.15
CA GLN A 200 -11.37 9.61 -8.43
C GLN A 200 -11.14 8.29 -7.69
N PRO A 201 -11.22 8.25 -6.34
CA PRO A 201 -11.18 7.00 -5.59
C PRO A 201 -12.44 6.18 -5.84
N SER A 202 -12.29 4.88 -6.02
CA SER A 202 -13.43 3.98 -6.20
C SER A 202 -13.15 2.56 -5.71
N VAL A 203 -14.23 1.90 -5.25
CA VAL A 203 -14.17 0.54 -4.70
C VAL A 203 -15.14 -0.37 -5.43
N ALA A 204 -14.59 -1.42 -6.03
CA ALA A 204 -15.27 -2.46 -6.78
C ALA A 204 -15.50 -3.70 -5.90
N ILE A 205 -16.73 -3.88 -5.41
CA ILE A 205 -17.06 -4.95 -4.44
C ILE A 205 -17.59 -6.20 -5.16
N TYR A 206 -17.00 -7.35 -4.86
CA TYR A 206 -17.43 -8.67 -5.30
C TYR A 206 -17.98 -9.50 -4.13
N GLY A 207 -19.06 -10.24 -4.38
CA GLY A 207 -19.64 -11.19 -3.42
C GLY A 207 -21.11 -10.88 -3.13
N PRO A 208 -21.42 -9.89 -2.28
CA PRO A 208 -22.79 -9.54 -1.94
C PRO A 208 -23.52 -8.81 -3.06
N SER A 209 -24.85 -8.88 -3.05
CA SER A 209 -25.69 -8.07 -3.92
C SER A 209 -25.69 -6.62 -3.45
N ILE A 210 -25.51 -5.68 -4.38
CA ILE A 210 -25.50 -4.25 -4.10
C ILE A 210 -26.75 -3.64 -4.73
N PRO A 211 -27.66 -3.05 -3.93
CA PRO A 211 -28.97 -2.65 -4.41
C PRO A 211 -28.94 -1.35 -5.24
N TRP A 212 -27.83 -0.62 -5.25
CA TRP A 212 -27.61 0.57 -6.09
C TRP A 212 -26.60 0.30 -7.22
N LYS A 213 -26.63 1.16 -8.25
CA LYS A 213 -25.67 1.09 -9.37
C LYS A 213 -24.28 1.54 -8.96
N VAL A 214 -24.22 2.72 -8.34
CA VAL A 214 -23.04 3.39 -7.77
C VAL A 214 -23.53 4.17 -6.56
N MET A 215 -22.76 4.20 -5.49
CA MET A 215 -23.00 5.07 -4.34
C MET A 215 -21.71 5.80 -4.01
N ARG A 216 -21.78 7.13 -3.91
CA ARG A 216 -20.68 7.93 -3.36
C ARG A 216 -20.74 7.87 -1.84
N VAL A 217 -19.68 7.38 -1.20
CA VAL A 217 -19.55 7.35 0.26
C VAL A 217 -18.21 7.93 0.64
N ARG A 218 -18.20 9.03 1.43
CA ARG A 218 -16.95 9.72 1.82
C ARG A 218 -16.05 10.06 0.61
N ASP A 219 -16.66 10.57 -0.45
CA ASP A 219 -15.99 10.93 -1.70
C ASP A 219 -15.47 9.75 -2.55
N VAL A 220 -15.67 8.51 -2.09
CA VAL A 220 -15.32 7.28 -2.82
C VAL A 220 -16.53 6.73 -3.56
N ASP A 221 -16.37 6.41 -4.85
CA ASP A 221 -17.42 5.78 -5.64
C ASP A 221 -17.43 4.25 -5.43
N VAL A 222 -18.52 3.74 -4.87
CA VAL A 222 -18.68 2.33 -4.49
C VAL A 222 -19.69 1.64 -5.39
N TYR A 223 -19.30 0.51 -5.98
CA TYR A 223 -20.17 -0.24 -6.90
C TYR A 223 -19.86 -1.74 -6.91
N ALA A 224 -20.75 -2.50 -7.55
CA ALA A 224 -20.56 -3.93 -7.74
C ALA A 224 -19.43 -4.17 -8.76
N GLY A 225 -18.51 -5.09 -8.47
CA GLY A 225 -17.29 -5.26 -9.27
C GLY A 225 -17.54 -5.55 -10.75
N ASN A 226 -18.62 -6.25 -11.09
CA ASN A 226 -19.05 -6.47 -12.48
C ASN A 226 -19.54 -5.22 -13.23
N ARG A 227 -19.57 -4.06 -12.56
CA ARG A 227 -19.98 -2.77 -13.15
C ARG A 227 -18.82 -1.83 -13.42
N ALA A 228 -17.58 -2.16 -13.03
CA ALA A 228 -16.41 -1.30 -13.20
C ALA A 228 -16.31 -0.73 -14.63
N ARG A 229 -16.43 -1.59 -15.65
CA ARG A 229 -16.43 -1.19 -17.06
C ARG A 229 -17.54 -0.19 -17.39
N SER A 230 -18.77 -0.48 -16.95
CA SER A 230 -19.94 0.36 -17.25
C SER A 230 -19.93 1.68 -16.49
N TYR A 231 -19.35 1.68 -15.29
CA TYR A 231 -19.18 2.86 -14.45
C TYR A 231 -18.29 3.90 -15.16
N LEU A 232 -17.13 3.47 -15.65
CA LEU A 232 -16.19 4.33 -16.37
C LEU A 232 -16.81 4.87 -17.68
N ARG A 233 -17.38 3.98 -18.51
CA ARG A 233 -17.91 4.36 -19.84
C ARG A 233 -19.12 5.31 -19.83
N ARG A 234 -19.88 5.35 -18.74
CA ARG A 234 -21.10 6.19 -18.65
C ARG A 234 -20.80 7.63 -18.23
N ARG A 235 -19.58 7.91 -17.79
CA ARG A 235 -19.19 9.26 -17.42
C ARG A 235 -18.91 10.12 -18.66
N PRO A 236 -19.14 11.45 -18.59
CA PRO A 236 -18.79 12.37 -19.66
C PRO A 236 -17.32 12.24 -20.04
N LYS A 237 -17.01 12.42 -21.34
CA LYS A 237 -15.63 12.52 -21.80
C LYS A 237 -15.13 13.94 -21.53
N ILE A 238 -14.06 14.05 -20.77
CA ILE A 238 -13.44 15.31 -20.34
C ILE A 238 -11.96 15.41 -20.74
N LEU A 239 -11.33 14.28 -21.10
CA LEU A 239 -9.94 14.23 -21.54
C LEU A 239 -9.86 13.86 -23.03
N THR A 240 -8.94 14.52 -23.73
CA THR A 240 -8.56 14.13 -25.10
C THR A 240 -7.65 12.92 -25.09
N GLU A 241 -7.44 12.29 -26.25
CA GLU A 241 -6.51 11.17 -26.37
C GLU A 241 -5.06 11.58 -26.03
N THR A 242 -4.67 12.81 -26.41
CA THR A 242 -3.37 13.40 -26.05
C THR A 242 -3.22 13.56 -24.54
N ASP A 243 -4.27 14.03 -23.85
CA ASP A 243 -4.25 14.16 -22.39
C ASP A 243 -4.12 12.79 -21.72
N VAL A 244 -4.88 11.80 -22.20
CA VAL A 244 -4.82 10.41 -21.70
C VAL A 244 -3.41 9.86 -21.85
N GLN A 245 -2.78 10.02 -23.01
CA GLN A 245 -1.42 9.50 -23.23
C GLN A 245 -0.39 10.23 -22.35
N ARG A 246 -0.49 11.56 -22.24
CA ARG A 246 0.43 12.35 -21.40
C ARG A 246 0.33 11.97 -19.93
N ILE A 247 -0.89 11.84 -19.41
CA ILE A 247 -1.14 11.43 -18.03
C ILE A 247 -0.68 9.98 -17.81
N PHE A 248 -0.93 9.09 -18.78
CA PHE A 248 -0.48 7.70 -18.70
C PHE A 248 1.03 7.57 -18.60
N GLN A 249 1.78 8.28 -19.45
CA GLN A 249 3.25 8.26 -19.40
C GLN A 249 3.78 8.82 -18.08
N ALA A 250 3.23 9.96 -17.63
CA ALA A 250 3.60 10.53 -16.34
C ALA A 250 3.30 9.59 -15.16
N ALA A 251 2.15 8.91 -15.17
CA ALA A 251 1.80 7.93 -14.16
C ALA A 251 2.70 6.69 -14.20
N GLU A 252 3.07 6.22 -15.39
CA GLU A 252 3.96 5.07 -15.58
C GLU A 252 5.37 5.35 -15.05
N GLU A 253 5.88 6.56 -15.26
CA GLU A 253 7.19 7.00 -14.75
C GLU A 253 7.17 7.26 -13.24
N ALA A 254 6.15 7.94 -12.74
CA ALA A 254 6.13 8.44 -11.36
C ALA A 254 5.58 7.42 -10.35
N LEU A 255 4.79 6.44 -10.79
CA LEU A 255 4.21 5.39 -9.94
C LEU A 255 4.76 4.02 -10.34
N PRO A 256 5.87 3.57 -9.73
CA PRO A 256 6.48 2.29 -10.08
C PRO A 256 5.53 1.13 -9.75
N PRO A 257 5.61 0.02 -10.49
CA PRO A 257 4.87 -1.18 -10.14
C PRO A 257 5.37 -1.72 -8.79
N LYS A 258 4.46 -2.07 -7.89
CA LYS A 258 4.81 -2.62 -6.56
C LYS A 258 5.43 -4.02 -6.64
N TYR A 259 5.17 -4.73 -7.74
CA TYR A 259 5.76 -6.02 -8.05
C TYR A 259 6.29 -5.98 -9.50
N PRO A 260 7.46 -6.58 -9.78
CA PRO A 260 7.94 -6.70 -11.15
C PRO A 260 6.92 -7.48 -11.99
N GLU A 261 6.61 -6.97 -13.19
CA GLU A 261 5.82 -7.70 -14.18
C GLU A 261 6.73 -8.80 -14.77
N GLU A 262 6.28 -10.07 -14.72
CA GLU A 262 6.95 -11.21 -15.39
C GLU A 262 6.76 -11.18 -16.91
#